data_AF-C2ME41-F1
#
_entry.id   AF-C2ME41-F1
#
_cell.length_a   1.000
_cell.length_b   1.000
_cell.length_c   1.000
_cell.angle_alpha   90.00
_cell.angle_beta   90.00
_cell.angle_gamma   90.00
#
_symmetry.space_group_name_H-M   'P 1'
#
loop_
_entity.id
_entity.type
_entity.pdbx_description
1 polymer ?
#
loop_
_entity_poly.entity_id
_entity_poly.type
_entity_poly.pdbx_seq_one_letter_code
_entity_poly.pdbx_strand_id
1 'polypeptide(L)'
;MNKTLFTLIFALLTLGAGAFSTAHAQSSGDLYQGLTRSMPDGRTVIPYGLEVTFDKTTHLIFPAPIRYVDLGSANIVAAKAESAENVLRVKASVKDFETETNMSVICTDGSFYAFNVKYAKEPEKLSLEMVDFLHSGEGNLPSNKADIYFKELGNETPTLVRLLMSTIHKQDKRLVKHISAKQFGMQFGLKAIYAHNGLLYFHTSI
;
A
#
# COMPACT_ATOMS: atom_id res chain seq x y z
N MET A 1 21.83 5.38 65.62
CA MET A 1 22.67 6.31 66.43
C MET A 1 24.03 6.41 65.73
N ASN A 2 24.60 7.62 65.65
CA ASN A 2 25.86 8.05 64.99
C ASN A 2 25.63 8.48 63.52
N LYS A 3 25.58 9.77 63.13
CA LYS A 3 26.28 11.01 63.53
C LYS A 3 27.81 10.92 63.46
N THR A 4 28.34 11.04 62.26
CA THR A 4 29.63 11.68 61.93
C THR A 4 29.40 12.52 60.67
N LEU A 5 29.18 13.83 60.85
CA LEU A 5 30.11 14.92 60.50
C LEU A 5 30.08 15.26 58.99
N PHE A 6 29.05 15.97 58.50
CA PHE A 6 29.11 17.42 58.24
C PHE A 6 30.51 18.05 58.36
N THR A 7 31.10 18.50 57.23
CA THR A 7 31.41 19.90 56.88
C THR A 7 32.65 19.95 55.97
N LEU A 8 32.49 20.29 54.67
CA LEU A 8 33.40 21.15 53.91
C LEU A 8 32.80 21.44 52.52
N ILE A 9 32.07 22.55 52.46
CA ILE A 9 31.68 23.27 51.24
C ILE A 9 32.81 24.28 50.94
N PHE A 10 33.38 24.25 49.73
CA PHE A 10 33.66 25.39 48.83
C PHE A 10 34.60 24.90 47.71
N ALA A 11 34.09 24.69 46.49
CA ALA A 11 34.14 25.63 45.37
C ALA A 11 35.41 25.53 44.49
N LEU A 12 35.24 24.94 43.31
CA LEU A 12 35.95 25.29 42.07
C LEU A 12 34.98 24.94 40.93
N LEU A 13 34.05 25.84 40.60
CA LEU A 13 34.14 26.83 39.52
C LEU A 13 34.74 26.28 38.21
N THR A 14 33.90 26.35 37.19
CA THR A 14 34.18 26.37 35.73
C THR A 14 34.41 25.03 35.05
N LEU A 15 33.43 24.60 34.24
CA LEU A 15 33.57 24.39 32.79
C LEU A 15 32.24 23.91 32.19
N GLY A 16 31.75 24.64 31.18
CA GLY A 16 30.95 24.05 30.10
C GLY A 16 29.43 24.12 30.27
N ALA A 17 28.85 25.26 29.89
CA ALA A 17 27.56 25.25 29.22
C ALA A 17 27.69 24.39 27.95
N GLY A 18 27.04 23.23 27.93
CA GLY A 18 26.99 22.33 26.79
C GLY A 18 25.57 21.85 26.62
N ALA A 19 24.90 22.40 25.62
CA ALA A 19 23.51 22.16 25.29
C ALA A 19 23.16 20.66 25.24
N PHE A 20 21.95 20.34 25.72
CA PHE A 20 21.21 19.17 25.25
C PHE A 20 21.14 19.28 23.73
N SER A 21 22.02 18.56 23.03
CA SER A 21 21.88 18.35 21.61
C SER A 21 20.75 17.34 21.44
N THR A 22 19.51 17.85 21.30
CA THR A 22 18.56 17.15 20.45
C THR A 22 19.24 17.08 19.09
N ALA A 23 19.74 15.89 18.75
CA ALA A 23 20.14 15.59 17.39
C ALA A 23 18.87 15.70 16.53
N HIS A 24 18.50 16.92 16.15
CA HIS A 24 17.65 17.15 15.00
C HIS A 24 18.42 16.54 13.84
N ALA A 25 17.93 15.37 13.41
CA ALA A 25 18.31 14.77 12.14
C ALA A 25 18.29 15.88 11.09
N GLN A 26 19.47 16.28 10.64
CA GLN A 26 19.62 17.12 9.46
C GLN A 26 18.92 16.36 8.33
N SER A 27 17.76 16.86 7.91
CA SER A 27 17.18 16.48 6.62
C SER A 27 18.21 16.84 5.57
N SER A 28 18.89 15.81 5.03
CA SER A 28 19.85 15.93 3.95
C SER A 28 19.10 16.27 2.67
N GLY A 29 18.77 17.55 2.51
CA GLY A 29 18.20 18.13 1.30
C GLY A 29 19.25 18.59 0.28
N ASP A 30 20.53 18.26 0.46
CA ASP A 30 21.66 18.88 -0.24
C ASP A 30 21.97 18.31 -1.65
N LEU A 31 21.20 17.35 -2.16
CA LEU A 31 21.44 16.77 -3.50
C LEU A 31 20.72 17.50 -4.65
N TYR A 32 19.87 18.49 -4.36
CA TYR A 32 19.13 19.23 -5.38
C TYR A 32 19.67 20.65 -5.52
N GLN A 33 20.55 20.89 -6.50
CA GLN A 33 21.00 22.24 -6.84
C GLN A 33 19.85 23.03 -7.51
N GLY A 34 19.39 24.13 -6.90
CA GLY A 34 18.38 25.05 -7.46
C GLY A 34 17.21 25.40 -6.52
N LEU A 35 16.12 25.96 -7.07
CA LEU A 35 14.85 26.27 -6.35
C LEU A 35 13.99 25.01 -6.07
N THR A 36 14.63 23.86 -5.87
CA THR A 36 13.95 22.57 -5.70
C THR A 36 13.84 22.24 -4.22
N ARG A 37 12.65 21.84 -3.77
CA ARG A 37 12.43 21.33 -2.41
C ARG A 37 12.52 19.80 -2.44
N SER A 38 13.18 19.21 -1.45
CA SER A 38 13.13 17.76 -1.23
C SER A 38 11.71 17.31 -0.93
N MET A 39 11.38 16.08 -1.32
CA MET A 39 10.07 15.50 -1.00
C MET A 39 9.97 15.29 0.52
N PRO A 40 8.87 15.73 1.17
CA PRO A 40 8.66 15.47 2.59
C PRO A 40 8.51 13.97 2.87
N ASP A 41 9.11 13.49 3.96
CA ASP A 41 9.05 12.07 4.34
C ASP A 41 7.61 11.57 4.48
N GLY A 42 6.70 12.39 5.03
CA GLY A 42 5.28 12.05 5.21
C GLY A 42 4.44 12.00 3.92
N ARG A 43 5.03 12.22 2.75
CA ARG A 43 4.36 12.09 1.44
C ARG A 43 4.96 10.98 0.57
N THR A 44 5.89 10.20 1.12
CA THR A 44 6.63 9.18 0.37
C THR A 44 6.08 7.80 0.70
N VAL A 45 5.76 7.01 -0.33
CA VAL A 45 5.43 5.59 -0.17
C VAL A 45 6.73 4.83 0.08
N ILE A 46 6.81 4.11 1.20
CA ILE A 46 8.00 3.32 1.54
C ILE A 46 7.96 2.00 0.74
N PRO A 47 8.96 1.72 -0.11
CA PRO A 47 8.98 0.50 -0.90
C PRO A 47 9.35 -0.72 -0.06
N TYR A 48 8.78 -1.88 -0.40
CA TYR A 48 9.17 -3.17 0.15
C TYR A 48 10.45 -3.69 -0.53
N GLY A 49 11.38 -4.23 0.26
CA GLY A 49 12.51 -4.98 -0.31
C GLY A 49 12.04 -6.33 -0.86
N LEU A 50 12.34 -6.61 -2.12
CA LEU A 50 11.99 -7.86 -2.80
C LEU A 50 13.23 -8.52 -3.39
N GLU A 51 13.44 -9.79 -3.04
CA GLU A 51 14.49 -10.61 -3.62
C GLU A 51 13.93 -11.47 -4.74
N VAL A 52 14.64 -11.46 -5.88
CA VAL A 52 14.31 -12.26 -7.05
C VAL A 52 15.54 -13.03 -7.51
N THR A 53 15.32 -14.15 -8.18
CA THR A 53 16.38 -14.98 -8.76
C THR A 53 15.99 -15.43 -10.16
N PHE A 54 16.95 -15.97 -10.90
CA PHE A 54 16.73 -16.48 -12.25
C PHE A 54 16.22 -17.93 -12.26
N ASP A 55 16.43 -18.72 -11.22
CA ASP A 55 16.07 -20.14 -11.25
C ASP A 55 14.73 -20.45 -10.58
N LYS A 56 14.24 -19.54 -9.72
CA LYS A 56 12.99 -19.64 -8.98
C LYS A 56 12.10 -18.42 -9.25
N THR A 57 10.80 -18.56 -9.00
CA THR A 57 9.81 -17.50 -9.17
C THR A 57 9.30 -17.07 -7.80
N THR A 58 9.32 -15.77 -7.52
CA THR A 58 8.73 -15.19 -6.32
C THR A 58 7.25 -14.86 -6.59
N HIS A 59 6.37 -15.25 -5.68
CA HIS A 59 4.93 -15.06 -5.78
C HIS A 59 4.49 -14.01 -4.77
N LEU A 60 3.80 -12.97 -5.25
CA LEU A 60 3.16 -11.95 -4.43
C LEU A 60 1.65 -12.15 -4.47
N ILE A 61 1.01 -12.27 -3.31
CA ILE A 61 -0.43 -12.49 -3.17
C ILE A 61 -1.06 -11.23 -2.59
N PHE A 62 -1.86 -10.53 -3.39
CA PHE A 62 -2.51 -9.28 -3.03
C PHE A 62 -3.91 -9.50 -2.46
N PRO A 63 -4.43 -8.58 -1.63
CA PRO A 63 -5.77 -8.66 -1.05
C PRO A 63 -6.88 -8.33 -2.06
N ALA A 64 -6.52 -7.72 -3.19
CA ALA A 64 -7.42 -7.38 -4.29
C ALA A 64 -6.80 -7.75 -5.66
N PRO A 65 -7.62 -7.93 -6.70
CA PRO A 65 -7.15 -8.16 -8.06
C PRO A 65 -6.16 -7.10 -8.55
N ILE A 66 -5.14 -7.53 -9.28
CA ILE A 66 -4.10 -6.65 -9.82
C ILE A 66 -4.62 -5.97 -11.08
N ARG A 67 -4.66 -4.63 -11.04
CA ARG A 67 -5.08 -3.80 -12.17
C ARG A 67 -3.90 -3.41 -13.05
N TYR A 68 -2.79 -3.02 -12.44
CA TYR A 68 -1.63 -2.50 -13.15
C TYR A 68 -0.32 -2.92 -12.47
N VAL A 69 0.72 -3.15 -13.27
CA VAL A 69 2.08 -3.48 -12.83
C VAL A 69 3.06 -2.68 -13.68
N ASP A 70 4.01 -2.03 -13.02
CA ASP A 70 5.10 -1.29 -13.64
C ASP A 70 6.44 -1.88 -13.24
N LEU A 71 7.33 -2.09 -14.21
CA LEU A 71 8.66 -2.62 -13.99
C LEU A 71 9.68 -1.56 -14.36
N GLY A 72 10.57 -1.21 -13.43
CA GLY A 72 11.59 -0.18 -13.65
C GLY A 72 12.67 -0.55 -14.65
N SER A 73 12.86 -1.85 -14.90
CA SER A 73 13.84 -2.35 -15.86
C SER A 73 13.41 -3.67 -16.48
N ALA A 74 14.01 -3.99 -17.63
CA ALA A 74 13.83 -5.27 -18.30
C ALA A 74 14.58 -6.43 -17.63
N ASN A 75 15.35 -6.19 -16.54
CA ASN A 75 16.08 -7.21 -15.79
C ASN A 75 15.17 -8.10 -14.94
N ILE A 76 13.93 -7.68 -14.76
CA ILE A 76 12.87 -8.43 -14.11
C ILE A 76 11.69 -8.63 -15.06
N VAL A 77 10.99 -9.73 -14.87
CA VAL A 77 9.73 -10.02 -15.53
C VAL A 77 8.67 -10.30 -14.48
N ALA A 78 7.48 -9.78 -14.72
CA ALA A 78 6.33 -10.03 -13.88
C ALA A 78 5.14 -10.48 -14.72
N ALA A 79 4.40 -11.46 -14.24
CA ALA A 79 3.23 -11.99 -14.92
C ALA A 79 2.13 -12.32 -13.91
N LYS A 80 0.90 -11.88 -14.19
CA LYS A 80 -0.28 -12.30 -13.41
C LYS A 80 -0.47 -13.81 -13.55
N ALA A 81 -0.93 -14.46 -12.49
CA ALA A 81 -1.32 -15.86 -12.57
C ALA A 81 -2.60 -16.01 -13.40
N GLU A 82 -2.69 -17.04 -14.23
CA GLU A 82 -3.83 -17.26 -15.13
C GLU A 82 -5.13 -17.55 -14.36
N SER A 83 -5.03 -18.31 -13.27
CA SER A 83 -6.19 -18.72 -12.46
C SER A 83 -6.43 -17.85 -11.22
N ALA A 84 -5.62 -16.81 -10.99
CA ALA A 84 -5.70 -15.97 -9.79
C ALA A 84 -5.31 -14.52 -10.09
N GLU A 85 -6.30 -13.64 -10.17
CA GLU A 85 -6.10 -12.23 -10.56
C GLU A 85 -5.34 -11.39 -9.52
N ASN A 86 -5.27 -11.86 -8.28
CA ASN A 86 -4.56 -11.22 -7.18
C ASN A 86 -3.15 -11.80 -6.95
N VAL A 87 -2.66 -12.67 -7.83
CA VAL A 87 -1.31 -13.27 -7.69
C VAL A 87 -0.39 -12.77 -8.80
N LEU A 88 0.74 -12.20 -8.40
CA LEU A 88 1.81 -11.78 -9.30
C LEU A 88 3.02 -12.70 -9.16
N ARG A 89 3.49 -13.24 -10.29
CA ARG A 89 4.75 -13.99 -10.38
C ARG A 89 5.84 -13.04 -10.83
N VAL A 90 6.92 -12.95 -10.07
CA VAL A 90 8.08 -12.09 -10.37
C VAL A 90 9.33 -12.94 -10.43
N LYS A 91 10.17 -12.69 -11.43
CA LYS A 91 11.38 -13.45 -11.69
C LYS A 91 12.43 -12.56 -12.33
N ALA A 92 13.72 -12.84 -12.11
CA ALA A 92 14.78 -12.17 -12.85
C ALA A 92 14.84 -12.72 -14.29
N SER A 93 14.94 -11.84 -15.28
CA SER A 93 15.19 -12.21 -16.68
C SER A 93 16.68 -12.31 -17.00
N VAL A 94 17.52 -11.67 -16.20
CA VAL A 94 18.98 -11.67 -16.30
C VAL A 94 19.58 -12.25 -15.02
N LYS A 95 20.58 -13.12 -15.16
CA LYS A 95 21.33 -13.67 -14.01
C LYS A 95 22.24 -12.60 -13.41
N ASP A 96 22.30 -12.56 -12.09
CA ASP A 96 23.27 -11.79 -11.29
C ASP A 96 23.35 -10.30 -11.68
N PHE A 97 22.21 -9.65 -11.94
CA PHE A 97 22.22 -8.20 -12.19
C PHE A 97 22.63 -7.42 -10.93
N GLU A 98 23.56 -6.47 -11.07
CA GLU A 98 24.14 -5.74 -9.92
C GLU A 98 23.27 -4.56 -9.45
N THR A 99 22.56 -3.91 -10.37
CA THR A 99 21.79 -2.69 -10.07
C THR A 99 20.42 -3.04 -9.53
N GLU A 100 20.05 -2.47 -8.38
CA GLU A 100 18.67 -2.51 -7.91
C GLU A 100 17.71 -1.88 -8.94
N THR A 101 16.54 -2.46 -9.09
CA THR A 101 15.45 -1.93 -9.90
C THR A 101 14.22 -1.75 -9.02
N ASN A 102 13.22 -1.01 -9.47
CA ASN A 102 11.95 -0.93 -8.78
C ASN A 102 10.83 -1.65 -9.54
N MET A 103 9.74 -1.90 -8.83
CA MET A 103 8.47 -2.38 -9.38
C MET A 103 7.35 -1.72 -8.60
N SER A 104 6.23 -1.40 -9.25
CA SER A 104 5.02 -0.96 -8.56
C SER A 104 3.78 -1.71 -9.03
N VAL A 105 2.81 -1.86 -8.12
CA VAL A 105 1.58 -2.60 -8.36
C VAL A 105 0.40 -1.80 -7.84
N ILE A 106 -0.65 -1.68 -8.67
CA ILE A 106 -1.94 -1.08 -8.30
C ILE A 106 -3.01 -2.17 -8.36
N CYS A 107 -3.77 -2.31 -7.28
CA CYS A 107 -4.92 -3.22 -7.24
C CYS A 107 -6.25 -2.49 -7.48
N THR A 108 -7.30 -3.24 -7.78
CA THR A 108 -8.64 -2.69 -8.11
C THR A 108 -9.37 -2.02 -6.95
N ASP A 109 -8.88 -2.17 -5.72
CA ASP A 109 -9.39 -1.48 -4.54
C ASP A 109 -8.71 -0.12 -4.27
N GLY A 110 -7.76 0.27 -5.14
CA GLY A 110 -7.00 1.51 -5.05
C GLY A 110 -5.74 1.41 -4.19
N SER A 111 -5.37 0.21 -3.71
CA SER A 111 -4.10 0.00 -3.01
C SER A 111 -2.90 0.13 -3.96
N PHE A 112 -1.83 0.74 -3.45
CA PHE A 112 -0.56 0.92 -4.14
C PHE A 112 0.57 0.23 -3.37
N TYR A 113 1.38 -0.53 -4.09
CA TYR A 113 2.56 -1.19 -3.55
C TYR A 113 3.78 -0.81 -4.37
N ALA A 114 4.82 -0.34 -3.69
CA ALA A 114 6.13 -0.08 -4.29
C ALA A 114 7.13 -1.12 -3.79
N PHE A 115 8.04 -1.55 -4.66
CA PHE A 115 9.06 -2.54 -4.35
C PHE A 115 10.43 -2.07 -4.86
N ASN A 116 11.45 -2.22 -4.03
CA ASN A 116 12.84 -2.20 -4.46
C ASN A 116 13.29 -3.66 -4.63
N VAL A 117 13.66 -4.00 -5.85
CA VAL A 117 13.95 -5.37 -6.28
C VAL A 117 15.45 -5.52 -6.46
N LYS A 118 16.02 -6.50 -5.77
CA LYS A 118 17.42 -6.89 -5.90
C LYS A 118 17.54 -8.36 -6.31
N TYR A 119 18.59 -8.67 -7.04
CA TYR A 119 18.92 -10.05 -7.35
C TYR A 119 19.53 -10.75 -6.13
N ALA A 120 19.05 -11.96 -5.84
CA ALA A 120 19.65 -12.85 -4.85
C ALA A 120 19.79 -14.25 -5.46
N LYS A 121 20.98 -14.87 -5.33
CA LYS A 121 21.20 -16.23 -5.84
C LYS A 121 20.24 -17.22 -5.20
N GLU A 122 20.02 -17.08 -3.90
CA GLU A 122 19.06 -17.85 -3.12
C GLU A 122 18.19 -16.89 -2.30
N PRO A 123 16.99 -16.52 -2.79
CA PRO A 123 16.07 -15.66 -2.06
C PRO A 123 15.57 -16.35 -0.79
N GLU A 124 15.51 -15.63 0.32
CA GLU A 124 15.01 -16.18 1.59
C GLU A 124 13.51 -16.48 1.54
N LYS A 125 12.76 -15.68 0.78
CA LYS A 125 11.30 -15.73 0.70
C LYS A 125 10.85 -15.79 -0.75
N LEU A 126 10.02 -16.79 -1.08
CA LEU A 126 9.52 -17.02 -2.43
C LEU A 126 8.00 -16.86 -2.56
N SER A 127 7.27 -16.85 -1.45
CA SER A 127 5.82 -16.66 -1.43
C SER A 127 5.51 -15.63 -0.35
N LEU A 128 5.05 -14.45 -0.78
CA LEU A 128 4.81 -13.30 0.08
C LEU A 128 3.35 -12.91 -0.03
N GLU A 129 2.67 -12.90 1.10
CA GLU A 129 1.33 -12.35 1.19
C GLU A 129 1.43 -10.86 1.47
N MET A 130 0.87 -10.05 0.58
CA MET A 130 0.76 -8.60 0.72
C MET A 130 -0.48 -8.29 1.58
N VAL A 131 -0.58 -8.94 2.74
CA VAL A 131 -1.56 -8.55 3.75
C VAL A 131 -1.23 -7.13 4.16
N ASP A 132 -2.27 -6.36 4.39
CA ASP A 132 -2.14 -5.03 4.93
C ASP A 132 -1.61 -5.12 6.39
N PHE A 133 -0.31 -5.36 6.57
CA PHE A 133 0.37 -5.31 7.87
C PHE A 133 0.29 -3.92 8.51
N LEU A 134 -0.27 -2.93 7.79
CA LEU A 134 -0.59 -1.60 8.30
C LEU A 134 -1.98 -1.54 8.97
N HIS A 135 -2.73 -2.65 9.05
CA HIS A 135 -4.05 -2.73 9.69
C HIS A 135 -4.10 -3.52 11.02
N SER A 136 -2.99 -3.78 11.70
CA SER A 136 -3.01 -4.39 13.05
C SER A 136 -3.18 -3.38 14.21
N GLY A 137 -3.86 -2.25 13.99
CA GLY A 137 -4.18 -1.31 15.07
C GLY A 137 -5.25 -0.28 14.70
N GLU A 138 -6.27 -0.14 15.54
CA GLU A 138 -7.20 0.99 15.51
C GLU A 138 -6.41 2.31 15.56
N GLY A 139 -6.36 3.05 14.45
CA GLY A 139 -5.88 4.43 14.44
C GLY A 139 -4.70 4.77 13.52
N ASN A 140 -4.08 3.81 12.84
CA ASN A 140 -3.08 4.11 11.81
C ASN A 140 -3.70 3.96 10.43
N LEU A 141 -4.04 5.08 9.76
CA LEU A 141 -4.27 5.04 8.32
C LEU A 141 -3.00 4.49 7.66
N PRO A 142 -3.10 3.55 6.72
CA PRO A 142 -1.94 3.08 5.98
C PRO A 142 -1.25 4.27 5.29
N SER A 143 0.04 4.45 5.54
CA SER A 143 0.88 5.39 4.78
C SER A 143 0.91 5.06 3.27
N ASN A 144 0.43 3.88 2.88
CA ASN A 144 0.45 3.38 1.51
C ASN A 144 -0.90 3.46 0.79
N LYS A 145 -1.94 4.05 1.41
CA LYS A 145 -3.18 4.36 0.70
C LYS A 145 -3.07 5.73 0.06
N ALA A 146 -2.32 5.80 -1.04
CA ALA A 146 -2.50 6.91 -1.96
C ALA A 146 -3.96 6.89 -2.43
N ASP A 147 -4.63 8.05 -2.45
CA ASP A 147 -5.95 8.16 -3.05
C ASP A 147 -5.83 7.96 -4.57
N ILE A 148 -5.79 6.68 -4.99
CA ILE A 148 -5.77 6.30 -6.39
C ILE A 148 -7.20 6.42 -6.91
N TYR A 149 -7.40 7.40 -7.78
CA TYR A 149 -8.65 7.56 -8.52
C TYR A 149 -8.57 6.79 -9.83
N PHE A 150 -9.60 6.00 -10.12
CA PHE A 150 -9.79 5.41 -11.43
C PHE A 150 -10.70 6.29 -12.27
N LYS A 151 -10.33 6.47 -13.54
CA LYS A 151 -11.08 7.29 -14.49
C LYS A 151 -12.56 6.91 -14.57
N GLU A 152 -12.89 5.63 -14.42
CA GLU A 152 -14.28 5.13 -14.48
C GLU A 152 -15.10 5.50 -13.23
N LEU A 153 -14.44 5.77 -12.11
CA LEU A 153 -15.09 6.13 -10.85
C LEU A 153 -15.22 7.64 -10.67
N GLY A 154 -14.70 8.44 -11.62
CA GLY A 154 -14.73 9.89 -11.54
C GLY A 154 -14.00 10.39 -10.29
N ASN A 155 -14.75 11.04 -9.40
CA ASN A 155 -14.22 11.62 -8.16
C ASN A 155 -14.34 10.68 -6.96
N GLU A 156 -14.68 9.40 -7.18
CA GLU A 156 -14.85 8.42 -6.12
C GLU A 156 -13.62 7.53 -5.94
N THR A 157 -13.34 7.21 -4.68
CA THR A 157 -12.30 6.23 -4.37
C THR A 157 -12.85 4.81 -4.55
N PRO A 158 -12.04 3.86 -5.06
CA PRO A 158 -12.51 2.48 -5.27
C PRO A 158 -12.95 1.81 -3.96
N THR A 159 -12.32 2.16 -2.84
CA THR A 159 -12.74 1.69 -1.52
C THR A 159 -14.15 2.15 -1.16
N LEU A 160 -14.47 3.43 -1.38
CA LEU A 160 -15.79 3.97 -1.06
C LEU A 160 -16.87 3.32 -1.93
N VAL A 161 -16.61 3.17 -3.23
CA VAL A 161 -17.50 2.45 -4.15
C VAL A 161 -17.76 1.02 -3.66
N ARG A 162 -16.71 0.29 -3.27
CA ARG A 162 -16.84 -1.08 -2.74
C ARG A 162 -17.63 -1.12 -1.43
N LEU A 163 -17.44 -0.14 -0.54
CA LEU A 163 -18.20 -0.02 0.71
C LEU A 163 -19.69 0.25 0.45
N LEU A 164 -20.00 1.15 -0.50
CA LEU A 164 -21.38 1.45 -0.90
C LEU A 164 -22.05 0.21 -1.50
N MET A 165 -21.39 -0.47 -2.45
CA MET A 165 -21.90 -1.73 -3.03
C MET A 165 -22.16 -2.79 -1.95
N SER A 166 -21.20 -2.98 -1.03
CA SER A 166 -21.33 -3.94 0.08
C SER A 166 -22.50 -3.57 1.01
N THR A 167 -22.69 -2.28 1.27
CA THR A 167 -23.78 -1.78 2.12
C THR A 167 -25.14 -1.99 1.46
N ILE A 168 -25.26 -1.65 0.17
CA ILE A 168 -26.48 -1.86 -0.62
C ILE A 168 -26.85 -3.35 -0.61
N HIS A 169 -25.86 -4.22 -0.87
CA HIS A 169 -26.07 -5.66 -0.88
C HIS A 169 -26.53 -6.18 0.49
N LYS A 170 -25.86 -5.78 1.58
CA LYS A 170 -26.21 -6.20 2.96
C LYS A 170 -27.57 -5.70 3.43
N GLN A 171 -27.95 -4.48 3.05
CA GLN A 171 -29.27 -3.94 3.42
C GLN A 171 -30.41 -4.67 2.70
N ASP A 172 -30.14 -5.24 1.52
CA ASP A 172 -31.08 -5.97 0.66
C ASP A 172 -32.46 -5.30 0.48
N LYS A 173 -32.49 -3.97 0.45
CA LYS A 173 -33.75 -3.23 0.35
C LYS A 173 -34.35 -3.36 -1.03
N ARG A 174 -35.66 -3.65 -1.08
CA ARG A 174 -36.45 -3.62 -2.31
C ARG A 174 -37.27 -2.34 -2.40
N LEU A 175 -36.72 -1.35 -3.10
CA LEU A 175 -37.35 -0.05 -3.34
C LEU A 175 -38.18 -0.05 -4.64
N VAL A 176 -37.74 -0.83 -5.62
CA VAL A 176 -38.40 -1.00 -6.92
C VAL A 176 -39.13 -2.35 -6.94
N LYS A 177 -40.40 -2.31 -7.33
CA LYS A 177 -41.26 -3.50 -7.46
C LYS A 177 -41.66 -3.67 -8.92
N HIS A 178 -42.02 -4.90 -9.28
CA HIS A 178 -42.56 -5.28 -10.60
C HIS A 178 -41.64 -5.06 -11.82
N ILE A 179 -40.36 -4.70 -11.63
CA ILE A 179 -39.36 -4.71 -12.69
C ILE A 179 -38.56 -6.00 -12.62
N SER A 180 -38.89 -6.95 -13.50
CA SER A 180 -38.16 -8.21 -13.67
C SER A 180 -38.43 -8.82 -15.05
N ALA A 181 -37.49 -9.62 -15.54
CA ALA A 181 -37.63 -10.41 -16.76
C ALA A 181 -37.35 -11.89 -16.47
N LYS A 182 -38.10 -12.80 -17.13
CA LYS A 182 -37.93 -14.25 -16.98
C LYS A 182 -37.75 -14.88 -18.36
N GLN A 183 -36.62 -15.57 -18.56
CA GLN A 183 -36.28 -16.26 -19.81
C GLN A 183 -35.43 -17.50 -19.49
N PHE A 184 -35.63 -18.60 -20.23
CA PHE A 184 -34.86 -19.85 -20.07
C PHE A 184 -34.76 -20.37 -18.63
N GLY A 185 -35.81 -20.18 -17.82
CA GLY A 185 -35.84 -20.62 -16.43
C GLY A 185 -35.14 -19.70 -15.41
N MET A 186 -34.48 -18.62 -15.86
CA MET A 186 -33.87 -17.62 -14.98
C MET A 186 -34.78 -16.39 -14.83
N GLN A 187 -34.81 -15.78 -13.63
CA GLN A 187 -35.56 -14.56 -13.37
C GLN A 187 -34.64 -13.45 -12.86
N PHE A 188 -34.36 -12.47 -13.71
CA PHE A 188 -33.61 -11.28 -13.32
C PHE A 188 -34.56 -10.19 -12.82
N GLY A 189 -34.35 -9.67 -11.61
CA GLY A 189 -35.17 -8.63 -10.99
C GLY A 189 -34.35 -7.43 -10.53
N LEU A 190 -34.87 -6.23 -10.73
CA LEU A 190 -34.30 -5.00 -10.17
C LEU A 190 -34.96 -4.73 -8.81
N LYS A 191 -34.15 -4.68 -7.75
CA LYS A 191 -34.59 -4.40 -6.38
C LYS A 191 -34.50 -2.90 -6.05
N ALA A 192 -33.45 -2.21 -6.47
CA ALA A 192 -33.27 -0.77 -6.22
C ALA A 192 -32.23 -0.15 -7.15
N ILE A 193 -32.30 1.18 -7.33
CA ILE A 193 -31.26 1.99 -7.97
C ILE A 193 -30.85 3.08 -6.97
N TYR A 194 -29.56 3.22 -6.73
CA TYR A 194 -28.98 4.29 -5.91
C TYR A 194 -28.07 5.17 -6.78
N ALA A 195 -27.96 6.46 -6.43
CA ALA A 195 -27.08 7.39 -7.11
C ALA A 195 -26.16 8.08 -6.10
N HIS A 196 -24.86 8.13 -6.39
CA HIS A 196 -23.88 8.87 -5.60
C HIS A 196 -22.77 9.40 -6.50
N ASN A 197 -22.53 10.72 -6.46
CA ASN A 197 -21.47 11.42 -7.21
C ASN A 197 -21.36 11.03 -8.69
N GLY A 198 -22.51 10.93 -9.37
CA GLY A 198 -22.58 10.59 -10.79
C GLY A 198 -22.50 9.09 -11.11
N LEU A 199 -22.27 8.24 -10.11
CA LEU A 199 -22.32 6.78 -10.25
C LEU A 199 -23.72 6.25 -9.90
N LEU A 200 -24.18 5.28 -10.70
CA LEU A 200 -25.42 4.54 -10.45
C LEU A 200 -25.08 3.14 -9.94
N TYR A 201 -25.71 2.77 -8.82
CA TYR A 201 -25.57 1.46 -8.19
C TYR A 201 -26.88 0.70 -8.36
N PHE A 202 -26.81 -0.42 -9.06
CA PHE A 202 -27.97 -1.28 -9.31
C PHE A 202 -27.97 -2.44 -8.32
N HIS A 203 -29.04 -2.58 -7.54
CA HIS A 203 -29.27 -3.75 -6.71
C HIS A 203 -30.21 -4.70 -7.43
N THR A 204 -29.70 -5.88 -7.77
CA THR A 204 -30.41 -6.85 -8.61
C THR A 204 -30.46 -8.21 -7.94
N SER A 205 -31.39 -9.05 -8.36
CA SER A 205 -31.51 -10.46 -7.95
C SER A 205 -31.67 -11.34 -9.18
N ILE A 206 -31.08 -12.55 -9.14
CA ILE A 206 -31.14 -13.57 -10.20
C ILE A 206 -31.67 -14.85 -9.60
#